data_AF-A0A254NGT2-F1
#
_entry.id   AF-A0A254NGT2-F1
#
_cell.length_a   1.000
_cell.length_b   1.000
_cell.length_c   1.000
_cell.angle_alpha   90.00
_cell.angle_beta   90.00
_cell.angle_gamma   90.00
#
_symmetry.space_group_name_H-M   'P 1'
#
loop_
_entity.id
_entity.type
_entity.pdbx_description
1 polymer ?
#
loop_
_entity_poly.entity_id
_entity_poly.type
_entity_poly.pdbx_seq_one_letter_code
_entity_poly.pdbx_strand_id
1 'polypeptide(L)'
;MNDMIIREALERLEAEIDPITRIRIEPEQAALVEALSVFKRCGAEPLRLPRLLAVYMLLASALERHAEPLSSDDPELTRRILDGDYLYSLYIQYALKCKEESLLRGLAPFVKKIQIGRALGRSREIRLLSAFEQVLADSKEA
;
A
#
# COMPACT_ATOMS: atom_id res chain seq x y z
N MET A 1 -1.95 -12.37 -17.98
CA MET A 1 -0.67 -12.12 -17.25
C MET A 1 -0.87 -11.23 -16.02
N ASN A 2 -1.57 -10.09 -16.11
CA ASN A 2 -1.87 -9.26 -14.93
C ASN A 2 -2.65 -10.03 -13.85
N ASP A 3 -3.66 -10.82 -14.22
CA ASP A 3 -4.47 -11.57 -13.25
C ASP A 3 -3.67 -12.61 -12.45
N MET A 4 -2.62 -13.17 -13.04
CA MET A 4 -1.72 -14.12 -12.36
C MET A 4 -0.87 -13.39 -11.32
N ILE A 5 -0.32 -12.22 -11.66
CA ILE A 5 0.46 -11.38 -10.74
C ILE A 5 -0.43 -10.87 -9.60
N ILE A 6 -1.66 -10.46 -9.90
CA ILE A 6 -2.63 -10.00 -8.90
C ILE A 6 -2.98 -11.13 -7.93
N ARG A 7 -3.29 -12.32 -8.47
CA ARG A 7 -3.57 -13.49 -7.65
C ARG A 7 -2.39 -13.86 -6.76
N GLU A 8 -1.19 -13.90 -7.31
CA GLU A 8 0.03 -14.20 -6.54
C GLU A 8 0.27 -13.17 -5.43
N ALA A 9 0.04 -11.88 -5.71
CA ALA A 9 0.14 -10.83 -4.69
C ALA A 9 -0.89 -11.01 -3.57
N LEU A 10 -2.14 -11.33 -3.92
CA LEU A 10 -3.21 -11.62 -2.96
C LEU A 10 -2.90 -12.85 -2.10
N GLU A 11 -2.54 -13.98 -2.71
CA GLU A 11 -2.19 -15.21 -2.01
C GLU A 11 -1.01 -15.00 -1.04
N ARG A 12 -0.01 -14.22 -1.46
CA ARG A 12 1.10 -13.82 -0.58
C ARG A 12 0.61 -12.99 0.59
N LEU A 13 -0.25 -12.00 0.37
CA LEU A 13 -0.76 -11.15 1.44
C LEU A 13 -1.63 -11.91 2.44
N GLU A 14 -2.50 -12.80 1.96
CA GLU A 14 -3.33 -13.66 2.83
C GLU A 14 -2.47 -14.51 3.78
N ALA A 15 -1.30 -14.95 3.33
CA ALA A 15 -0.37 -15.71 4.17
C ALA A 15 0.36 -14.87 5.24
N GLU A 16 0.42 -13.54 5.10
CA GLU A 16 1.11 -12.65 6.04
C GLU A 16 0.15 -12.00 7.05
N ILE A 17 -1.14 -11.89 6.72
CA ILE A 17 -2.14 -11.32 7.61
C ILE A 17 -2.50 -12.34 8.68
N ASP A 18 -2.36 -11.94 9.95
CA ASP A 18 -2.72 -12.79 11.07
C ASP A 18 -4.25 -13.04 11.04
N PRO A 19 -4.69 -14.31 10.96
CA PRO A 19 -6.11 -14.64 10.86
C PRO A 19 -6.93 -14.14 12.06
N ILE A 20 -6.32 -13.87 13.22
CA ILE A 20 -7.00 -13.33 14.39
C ILE A 20 -7.58 -11.93 14.13
N THR A 21 -6.93 -11.16 13.25
CA THR A 21 -7.36 -9.79 12.91
C THR A 21 -8.67 -9.77 12.14
N ARG A 22 -8.98 -10.86 11.42
CA ARG A 22 -10.10 -10.99 10.47
C ARG A 22 -10.12 -9.90 9.39
N ILE A 23 -8.98 -9.26 9.13
CA ILE A 23 -8.84 -8.24 8.10
C ILE A 23 -8.96 -8.91 6.73
N ARG A 24 -9.76 -8.31 5.85
CA ARG A 24 -9.81 -8.65 4.43
C ARG A 24 -9.31 -7.47 3.60
N ILE A 25 -8.47 -7.78 2.61
CA ILE A 25 -7.98 -6.82 1.64
C ILE A 25 -8.71 -7.11 0.33
N GLU A 26 -9.67 -6.24 -0.01
CA GLU A 26 -10.54 -6.38 -1.18
C GLU A 26 -10.38 -5.15 -2.10
N PRO A 27 -9.20 -4.93 -2.71
CA PRO A 27 -8.96 -3.78 -3.56
C PRO A 27 -9.73 -3.92 -4.88
N GLU A 28 -10.08 -2.77 -5.45
CA GLU A 28 -10.67 -2.73 -6.78
C GLU A 28 -9.69 -3.27 -7.84
N GLN A 29 -10.15 -4.25 -8.63
CA GLN A 29 -9.33 -4.87 -9.69
C GLN A 29 -8.77 -3.83 -10.67
N ALA A 30 -9.55 -2.79 -10.99
CA ALA A 30 -9.12 -1.71 -11.88
C ALA A 30 -7.91 -0.95 -11.31
N ALA A 31 -7.92 -0.65 -10.01
CA ALA A 31 -6.81 0.03 -9.33
C ALA A 31 -5.54 -0.83 -9.32
N LEU A 32 -5.67 -2.15 -9.17
CA LEU A 32 -4.52 -3.07 -9.23
C LEU A 32 -3.92 -3.16 -10.64
N VAL A 33 -4.77 -3.20 -11.68
CA VAL A 33 -4.32 -3.19 -13.07
C VAL A 33 -3.63 -1.88 -13.42
N GLU A 34 -4.13 -0.75 -12.92
CA GLU A 34 -3.49 0.56 -13.07
C GLU A 34 -2.12 0.56 -12.40
N ALA A 35 -2.03 0.13 -11.13
CA ALA A 35 -0.78 0.07 -10.39
C ALA A 35 0.28 -0.78 -11.08
N LEU A 36 -0.09 -1.98 -11.57
CA LEU A 36 0.82 -2.83 -12.33
C LEU A 36 1.28 -2.18 -13.63
N SER A 37 0.41 -1.43 -14.30
CA SER A 37 0.77 -0.71 -15.53
C SER A 37 1.81 0.37 -15.26
N VAL A 38 1.66 1.11 -14.15
CA VAL A 38 2.65 2.08 -13.69
C VAL A 38 3.98 1.40 -13.36
N PHE A 39 3.98 0.33 -12.57
CA PHE A 39 5.22 -0.35 -12.17
C PHE A 39 6.01 -0.87 -13.38
N LYS A 40 5.30 -1.43 -14.38
CA LYS A 40 5.90 -1.88 -15.64
C LYS A 40 6.48 -0.71 -16.44
N ARG A 41 5.78 0.42 -16.53
CA ARG A 41 6.29 1.64 -17.19
C ARG A 41 7.54 2.17 -16.49
N CYS A 42 7.57 2.11 -15.17
CA CYS A 42 8.77 2.39 -14.37
C CYS A 42 9.84 1.29 -14.43
N GLY A 43 9.68 0.27 -15.28
CA GLY A 43 10.68 -0.78 -15.54
C GLY A 43 10.92 -1.73 -14.39
N ALA A 44 9.95 -1.90 -13.49
CA ALA A 44 10.03 -2.94 -12.47
C ALA A 44 10.13 -4.33 -13.13
N GLU A 45 11.09 -5.13 -12.67
CA GLU A 45 11.29 -6.49 -13.16
C GLU A 45 10.04 -7.37 -12.92
N PRO A 46 9.71 -8.31 -13.83
CA PRO A 46 8.53 -9.16 -13.70
C PRO A 46 8.41 -9.87 -12.35
N LEU A 47 9.53 -10.38 -11.81
CA LEU A 47 9.58 -11.08 -10.52
C LEU A 47 9.41 -10.14 -9.30
N ARG A 48 9.53 -8.83 -9.51
CA ARG A 48 9.33 -7.80 -8.47
C ARG A 48 7.87 -7.36 -8.39
N LEU A 49 7.10 -7.49 -9.48
CA LEU A 49 5.73 -7.00 -9.58
C LEU A 49 4.77 -7.52 -8.50
N PRO A 50 4.70 -8.84 -8.18
CA PRO A 50 3.81 -9.32 -7.12
C PRO A 50 4.14 -8.70 -5.75
N ARG A 51 5.44 -8.50 -5.47
CA ARG A 51 5.93 -7.91 -4.22
C ARG A 51 5.56 -6.44 -4.12
N LEU A 52 5.80 -5.67 -5.19
CA LEU A 52 5.41 -4.26 -5.26
C LEU A 52 3.91 -4.07 -5.12
N LEU A 53 3.12 -4.94 -5.75
CA LEU A 53 1.66 -4.88 -5.66
C LEU A 53 1.15 -5.19 -4.26
N ALA A 54 1.75 -6.20 -3.59
CA ALA A 54 1.44 -6.52 -2.21
C ALA A 54 1.77 -5.35 -1.26
N VAL A 55 2.94 -4.71 -1.41
CA VAL A 55 3.31 -3.50 -0.65
C VAL A 55 2.31 -2.36 -0.89
N TYR A 56 1.94 -2.12 -2.16
CA TYR A 56 0.97 -1.10 -2.53
C TYR A 56 -0.39 -1.36 -1.87
N MET A 57 -0.89 -2.59 -1.92
CA MET A 57 -2.18 -2.99 -1.33
C MET A 57 -2.22 -2.82 0.18
N LEU A 58 -1.16 -3.24 0.90
CA LEU A 58 -1.07 -3.07 2.35
C LEU A 58 -1.11 -1.60 2.74
N LEU A 59 -0.31 -0.77 2.08
CA LEU A 59 -0.21 0.65 2.38
C LEU A 59 -1.47 1.42 1.95
N ALA A 60 -2.05 1.10 0.80
CA ALA A 60 -3.33 1.66 0.36
C ALA A 60 -4.44 1.33 1.37
N SER A 61 -4.52 0.07 1.79
CA SER A 61 -5.49 -0.41 2.77
C SER A 61 -5.30 0.30 4.11
N ALA A 62 -4.07 0.35 4.64
CA ALA A 62 -3.76 1.05 5.89
C ALA A 62 -4.21 2.52 5.84
N LEU A 63 -3.86 3.22 4.76
CA LEU A 63 -4.28 4.59 4.54
C LEU A 63 -5.81 4.70 4.46
N GLU A 64 -6.51 3.82 3.77
CA GLU A 64 -7.97 3.84 3.70
C GLU A 64 -8.63 3.69 5.07
N ARG A 65 -8.13 2.79 5.93
CA ARG A 65 -8.66 2.62 7.31
C ARG A 65 -8.60 3.93 8.11
N HIS A 66 -7.53 4.71 7.91
CA HIS A 66 -7.31 6.01 8.55
C HIS A 66 -7.94 7.19 7.79
N ALA A 67 -8.70 6.97 6.72
CA ALA A 67 -9.34 8.05 5.96
C ALA A 67 -10.56 8.65 6.69
N GLU A 68 -10.80 9.95 6.47
CA GLU A 68 -11.81 10.77 7.13
C GLU A 68 -13.29 10.47 6.74
N PRO A 69 -14.26 10.92 7.56
CA PRO A 69 -14.10 11.34 8.96
C PRO A 69 -14.33 10.14 9.88
N LEU A 70 -13.40 10.00 10.82
CA LEU A 70 -13.55 9.12 11.98
C LEU A 70 -14.55 9.78 12.93
N SER A 71 -15.83 9.40 12.83
CA SER A 71 -16.86 9.86 13.77
C SER A 71 -16.64 9.16 15.11
N SER A 72 -16.71 9.89 16.23
CA SER A 72 -16.70 9.30 17.57
C SER A 72 -17.86 8.33 17.80
N ASP A 73 -18.91 8.45 16.98
CA ASP A 73 -20.11 7.62 17.04
C ASP A 73 -20.00 6.37 16.15
N ASP A 74 -18.88 6.19 15.42
CA ASP A 74 -18.61 4.97 14.66
C ASP A 74 -18.25 3.84 15.64
N PRO A 75 -19.11 2.81 15.81
CA PRO A 75 -18.86 1.71 16.74
C PRO A 75 -17.62 0.89 16.35
N GLU A 76 -17.19 0.95 15.08
CA GLU A 76 -16.01 0.27 14.56
C GLU A 76 -14.77 1.17 14.55
N LEU A 77 -14.84 2.40 15.08
CA LEU A 77 -13.75 3.36 15.06
C LEU A 77 -12.44 2.78 15.59
N THR A 78 -12.50 2.20 16.79
CA THR A 78 -11.31 1.62 17.44
C THR A 78 -10.73 0.49 16.59
N ARG A 79 -11.61 -0.39 16.07
CA ARG A 79 -11.18 -1.50 15.21
C ARG A 79 -10.50 -0.99 13.94
N ARG A 80 -11.12 -0.02 13.25
CA ARG A 80 -10.57 0.57 12.03
C ARG A 80 -9.19 1.20 12.26
N ILE A 81 -9.01 1.93 13.35
CA ILE A 81 -7.70 2.52 13.72
C ILE A 81 -6.65 1.41 13.88
N LEU A 82 -6.97 0.38 14.68
CA LEU A 82 -6.05 -0.73 14.96
C LEU A 82 -5.74 -1.56 13.71
N ASP A 83 -6.73 -1.81 12.85
CA ASP A 83 -6.54 -2.50 11.57
C ASP A 83 -5.63 -1.67 10.64
N GLY A 84 -5.77 -0.34 10.65
CA GLY A 84 -4.90 0.57 9.92
C GLY A 84 -3.46 0.54 10.43
N ASP A 85 -3.25 0.57 11.74
CA ASP A 85 -1.92 0.51 12.37
C ASP A 85 -1.24 -0.85 12.15
N TYR A 86 -2.02 -1.92 12.22
CA TYR A 86 -1.59 -3.28 11.89
C TYR A 86 -1.11 -3.36 10.44
N LEU A 87 -1.94 -2.94 9.48
CA LEU A 87 -1.60 -2.98 8.06
C LEU A 87 -0.41 -2.08 7.72
N TYR A 88 -0.29 -0.93 8.37
CA TYR A 88 0.87 -0.05 8.22
C TYR A 88 2.15 -0.75 8.69
N SER A 89 2.11 -1.37 9.86
CA SER A 89 3.25 -2.14 10.37
C SER A 89 3.60 -3.32 9.45
N LEU A 90 2.57 -4.02 8.95
CA LEU A 90 2.73 -5.15 8.04
C LEU A 90 3.34 -4.73 6.70
N TYR A 91 2.99 -3.56 6.14
CA TYR A 91 3.61 -3.06 4.92
C TYR A 91 5.13 -2.92 5.07
N ILE A 92 5.59 -2.38 6.20
CA ILE A 92 7.02 -2.19 6.47
C ILE A 92 7.69 -3.56 6.58
N GLN A 93 7.13 -4.46 7.39
CA GLN A 93 7.68 -5.81 7.60
C GLN A 93 7.76 -6.60 6.29
N TYR A 94 6.69 -6.57 5.49
CA TYR A 94 6.63 -7.26 4.21
C TYR A 94 7.63 -6.70 3.20
N ALA A 95 7.76 -5.37 3.12
CA ALA A 95 8.76 -4.72 2.25
C ALA A 95 10.18 -5.15 2.62
N LEU A 96 10.51 -5.18 3.93
CA LEU A 96 11.81 -5.66 4.40
C LEU A 96 12.03 -7.15 4.06
N LYS A 97 11.02 -8.00 4.29
CA LYS A 97 11.06 -9.43 3.91
C LYS A 97 11.32 -9.62 2.41
N CYS A 98 10.78 -8.73 1.58
CA CYS A 98 10.93 -8.76 0.13
C CYS A 98 12.22 -8.13 -0.40
N LYS A 99 13.08 -7.56 0.48
CA LYS A 99 14.27 -6.77 0.13
C LYS A 99 13.94 -5.52 -0.69
N GLU A 100 12.88 -4.82 -0.26
CA GLU A 100 12.38 -3.58 -0.87
C GLU A 100 12.76 -2.34 -0.03
N GLU A 101 13.95 -2.32 0.56
CA GLU A 101 14.41 -1.24 1.46
C GLU A 101 14.51 0.11 0.74
N SER A 102 14.96 0.13 -0.51
CA SER A 102 15.05 1.35 -1.32
C SER A 102 13.66 1.93 -1.61
N LEU A 103 12.69 1.08 -1.93
CA LEU A 103 11.29 1.48 -2.10
C LEU A 103 10.73 2.05 -0.80
N LEU A 104 10.97 1.36 0.33
CA LEU A 104 10.52 1.80 1.65
C LEU A 104 11.07 3.19 2.00
N ARG A 105 12.37 3.42 1.79
CA ARG A 105 13.04 4.70 2.02
C ARG A 105 12.47 5.81 1.13
N GLY A 106 12.27 5.51 -0.15
CA GLY A 106 11.71 6.47 -1.11
C GLY A 106 10.26 6.85 -0.78
N LEU A 107 9.44 5.88 -0.33
CA LEU A 107 8.02 6.11 -0.02
C LEU A 107 7.81 6.85 1.31
N ALA A 108 8.70 6.67 2.30
CA ALA A 108 8.57 7.26 3.63
C ALA A 108 8.18 8.77 3.64
N PRO A 109 8.84 9.67 2.88
CA PRO A 109 8.44 11.07 2.84
C PRO A 109 7.03 11.30 2.25
N PHE A 110 6.63 10.54 1.23
CA PHE A 110 5.29 10.66 0.63
C PHE A 110 4.20 10.18 1.59
N VAL A 111 4.42 9.02 2.21
CA VAL A 111 3.51 8.45 3.21
C VAL A 111 3.31 9.43 4.36
N LYS A 112 4.39 10.05 4.84
CA LYS A 112 4.29 11.04 5.91
C LYS A 112 3.51 12.29 5.48
N LYS A 113 3.74 12.78 4.26
CA LYS A 113 2.97 13.92 3.70
C LYS A 113 1.49 13.58 3.55
N ILE A 114 1.13 12.36 3.10
CA ILE A 114 -0.27 11.91 3.01
C ILE A 114 -0.93 11.92 4.40
N GLN A 115 -0.25 11.35 5.40
CA GLN A 115 -0.75 11.31 6.78
C GLN A 115 -0.94 12.71 7.38
N ILE A 116 0.06 13.60 7.23
CA ILE A 116 -0.03 15.00 7.70
C ILE A 116 -1.14 15.74 6.96
N GLY A 117 -1.24 15.60 5.64
CA GLY A 117 -2.28 16.23 4.84
C GLY A 117 -3.66 15.87 5.36
N ARG A 118 -3.91 14.58 5.60
CA ARG A 118 -5.18 14.10 6.17
C ARG A 118 -5.43 14.63 7.57
N ALA A 119 -4.44 14.61 8.46
CA ALA A 119 -4.60 15.17 9.82
C ALA A 119 -4.93 16.67 9.83
N LEU A 120 -4.60 17.39 8.75
CA LEU A 120 -4.92 18.81 8.54
C LEU A 120 -6.19 19.04 7.71
N GLY A 121 -6.96 18.00 7.38
CA GLY A 121 -8.14 18.09 6.50
C GLY A 121 -7.82 18.39 5.02
N ARG A 122 -6.56 18.21 4.61
CA ARG A 122 -6.07 18.44 3.24
C ARG A 122 -5.97 17.11 2.49
N SER A 123 -7.09 16.63 1.96
CA SER A 123 -7.18 15.23 1.51
C SER A 123 -6.61 14.91 0.11
N ARG A 124 -6.04 15.89 -0.65
CA ARG A 124 -5.90 15.71 -2.11
C ARG A 124 -4.54 15.89 -2.77
N GLU A 125 -3.47 16.25 -2.08
CA GLU A 125 -2.25 16.65 -2.81
C GLU A 125 -1.39 15.48 -3.30
N ILE A 126 -1.38 14.33 -2.62
CA ILE A 126 -0.49 13.21 -2.98
C ILE A 126 -1.28 11.91 -3.09
N ARG A 127 -1.35 11.37 -4.31
CA ARG A 127 -1.88 10.03 -4.57
C ARG A 127 -0.79 8.99 -4.32
N LEU A 128 -1.13 7.91 -3.63
CA LEU A 128 -0.18 6.84 -3.32
C LEU A 128 0.48 6.26 -4.57
N LEU A 129 -0.30 6.00 -5.62
CA LEU A 129 0.24 5.45 -6.87
C LEU A 129 1.26 6.39 -7.53
N SER A 130 1.03 7.70 -7.48
CA SER A 130 1.99 8.69 -7.97
C SER A 130 3.29 8.70 -7.17
N ALA A 131 3.22 8.45 -5.85
CA ALA A 131 4.41 8.29 -5.03
C ALA A 131 5.22 7.04 -5.41
N PHE A 132 4.54 5.91 -5.69
CA PHE A 132 5.22 4.71 -6.21
C PHE A 132 5.85 4.97 -7.57
N GLU A 133 5.14 5.65 -8.48
CA GLU A 133 5.66 6.00 -9.80
C GLU A 133 6.98 6.76 -9.69
N GLN A 134 6.99 7.82 -8.88
CA GLN A 134 8.16 8.67 -8.67
C GLN A 134 9.33 7.87 -8.07
N VAL A 135 9.10 7.13 -6.98
CA VAL A 135 10.16 6.36 -6.31
C VAL A 135 10.75 5.28 -7.23
N LEU A 136 9.92 4.60 -8.02
CA LEU A 136 10.38 3.59 -8.96
C LEU A 136 11.12 4.21 -10.16
N ALA A 137 10.73 5.41 -10.61
CA ALA A 137 11.42 6.14 -11.66
C ALA A 137 12.81 6.61 -11.18
N ASP A 138 12.90 7.20 -9.99
CA ASP A 138 14.17 7.68 -9.41
C ASP A 138 15.15 6.53 -9.15
N SER A 139 14.64 5.32 -8.86
CA SER A 139 15.46 4.12 -8.64
C SER A 139 16.10 3.54 -9.91
N LYS A 140 15.72 4.01 -11.10
CA LYS A 140 16.35 3.60 -12.38
C LYS A 140 17.65 4.35 -12.67
N GLU A 141 17.87 5.49 -12.01
CA GLU A 141 19.00 6.39 -12.26
C GLU A 141 20.18 6.16 -11.31
N ALA A 142 20.06 5.19 -10.39
CA ALA A 142 21.09 4.79 -9.41
C ALA A 142 21.68 3.42 -9.74
#